data_AF-A0A816BIZ3-F1
#
_entry.id   AF-A0A816BIZ3-F1
#
_cell.length_a   1.000
_cell.length_b   1.000
_cell.length_c   1.000
_cell.angle_alpha   90.00
_cell.angle_beta   90.00
_cell.angle_gamma   90.00
#
_symmetry.space_group_name_H-M   'P 1'
#
loop_
_entity.id
_entity.type
_entity.pdbx_description
1 polymer ?
#
loop_
_entity_poly.entity_id
_entity_poly.type
_entity_poly.pdbx_seq_one_letter_code
_entity_poly.pdbx_strand_id
1 'polypeptide(L)'
;NGQVKPIAIITVDGGPDENPCFPKTLLSSIDMFKKHNLDALFILTHAPGQSAYNAVERRMAPLSHDLAGLILPHDHFGSHLNSSGETIDPVLEKINFQKAGEVLAEV
;
A
#
# COMPACT_ATOMS: atom_id res chain seq x y z
N ASN A 1 -17.90 -29.29 8.20
CA ASN A 1 -17.77 -27.91 7.72
C ASN A 1 -16.51 -27.30 8.31
N GLY A 2 -15.41 -27.28 7.55
CA GLY A 2 -14.15 -26.67 8.00
C GLY A 2 -14.24 -25.16 7.79
N GLN A 3 -14.38 -24.41 8.88
CA GLN A 3 -14.35 -22.96 8.83
C GLN A 3 -12.92 -22.53 8.46
N VAL A 4 -12.75 -21.84 7.34
CA VAL A 4 -11.44 -21.33 6.91
C VAL A 4 -11.01 -20.28 7.92
N LYS A 5 -9.87 -20.51 8.58
CA LYS A 5 -9.31 -19.57 9.54
C LYS A 5 -8.65 -18.39 8.82
N PRO A 6 -8.78 -17.16 9.35
CA PRO A 6 -8.17 -15.99 8.74
C PRO A 6 -6.65 -15.98 8.90
N ILE A 7 -5.96 -15.38 7.94
CA ILE A 7 -4.52 -15.11 7.97
C ILE A 7 -4.32 -13.61 8.15
N ALA A 8 -3.38 -13.19 9.00
CA ALA A 8 -3.02 -11.79 9.17
C ALA A 8 -1.55 -11.55 8.78
N ILE A 9 -1.31 -10.49 8.01
CA ILE A 9 0.01 -10.01 7.64
C ILE A 9 0.11 -8.55 8.10
N ILE A 10 1.08 -8.26 8.95
CA ILE A 10 1.33 -6.92 9.50
C ILE A 10 2.71 -6.48 9.02
N THR A 11 2.75 -5.41 8.24
CA THR A 11 3.99 -4.76 7.80
C THR A 11 4.12 -3.42 8.51
N VAL A 12 5.18 -3.26 9.29
CA VAL A 12 5.45 -2.00 10.01
C VAL A 12 6.70 -1.37 9.44
N ASP A 13 6.62 -0.08 9.12
CA ASP A 13 7.80 0.74 8.86
C ASP A 13 8.48 0.99 10.21
N GLY A 14 9.38 0.07 10.55
CA GLY A 14 9.91 -0.08 11.88
C GLY A 14 11.40 0.21 11.96
N GLY A 15 11.81 1.02 12.92
CA GLY A 15 13.19 1.16 13.35
C GLY A 15 13.66 -0.05 14.17
N PRO A 16 14.92 -0.03 14.66
CA PRO A 16 15.51 -1.14 15.40
C PRO A 16 14.69 -1.63 16.59
N ASP A 17 13.96 -0.73 17.26
CA ASP A 17 13.16 -1.00 18.47
C ASP A 17 11.79 -1.63 18.20
N GLU A 18 11.35 -1.66 16.94
CA GLU A 18 10.05 -2.23 16.53
C GLU A 18 10.17 -3.67 16.03
N ASN A 19 11.37 -4.25 16.14
CA ASN A 19 11.67 -5.61 15.68
C ASN A 19 10.61 -6.63 16.21
N PRO A 20 10.04 -7.49 15.34
CA PRO A 20 9.00 -8.45 15.71
C PRO A 20 9.45 -9.45 16.78
N CYS A 21 10.75 -9.64 16.95
CA CYS A 21 11.34 -10.52 17.95
C CYS A 21 11.44 -9.90 19.35
N PHE A 22 11.06 -8.62 19.54
CA PHE A 22 10.99 -8.06 20.89
C PHE A 22 9.94 -8.79 21.75
N PRO A 23 10.25 -9.12 23.02
CA PRO A 23 9.34 -9.88 23.88
C PRO A 23 7.94 -9.29 24.01
N LYS A 24 7.81 -7.96 24.05
CA LYS A 24 6.51 -7.27 24.11
C LYS A 24 5.69 -7.55 22.84
N THR A 25 6.30 -7.42 21.67
CA THR A 25 5.65 -7.65 20.37
C THR A 25 5.23 -9.11 20.23
N LEU A 26 6.10 -10.05 20.60
CA LEU A 26 5.78 -11.49 20.59
C LEU A 26 4.57 -11.82 21.48
N LEU A 27 4.53 -11.29 22.71
CA LEU A 27 3.42 -11.53 23.63
C LEU A 27 2.09 -10.99 23.08
N SER A 28 2.08 -9.76 22.56
CA SER A 28 0.89 -9.18 21.93
C SER A 28 0.44 -9.95 20.68
N SER A 29 1.41 -10.47 19.91
CA SER A 29 1.14 -11.25 18.69
C SER A 29 0.52 -12.60 19.00
N ILE A 30 0.99 -13.28 20.05
CA ILE A 30 0.41 -14.54 20.54
C ILE A 30 -1.02 -14.32 21.02
N ASP A 31 -1.28 -13.22 21.73
CA ASP A 31 -2.63 -12.87 22.19
C ASP A 31 -3.57 -12.64 21.00
N MET A 32 -3.15 -11.86 20.00
CA MET A 32 -3.91 -11.65 18.76
C MET A 32 -4.20 -12.95 18.01
N PHE A 33 -3.19 -13.82 17.86
CA PHE A 33 -3.33 -15.08 17.15
C PHE A 33 -4.42 -15.96 17.78
N LYS A 34 -4.42 -16.05 19.10
CA LYS A 34 -5.42 -16.81 19.86
C LYS A 34 -6.79 -16.14 19.82
N LYS A 35 -6.86 -14.84 20.10
CA LYS A 35 -8.10 -14.07 20.19
C LYS A 35 -8.89 -14.07 18.89
N HIS A 36 -8.20 -14.02 17.75
CA HIS A 36 -8.82 -14.00 16.43
C HIS A 36 -8.89 -15.38 15.75
N ASN A 37 -8.43 -16.44 16.43
CA ASN A 37 -8.39 -17.81 15.90
C ASN A 37 -7.76 -17.87 14.50
N LEU A 38 -6.59 -17.24 14.34
CA LEU A 38 -5.89 -17.15 13.07
C LEU A 38 -5.32 -18.52 12.65
N ASP A 39 -5.13 -18.70 11.35
CA ASP A 39 -4.37 -19.81 10.78
C ASP A 39 -2.87 -19.51 10.75
N ALA A 40 -2.53 -18.27 10.42
CA ALA A 40 -1.18 -17.76 10.38
C ALA A 40 -1.15 -16.26 10.73
N LEU A 41 -0.05 -15.83 11.36
CA LEU A 41 0.26 -14.44 11.65
C LEU A 41 1.70 -14.17 11.21
N PHE A 42 1.85 -13.28 10.24
CA PHE A 42 3.16 -12.80 9.77
C PHE A 42 3.34 -11.36 10.20
N ILE A 43 4.45 -11.06 10.87
CA ILE A 43 4.80 -9.70 11.28
C ILE A 43 6.17 -9.39 10.71
N LEU A 44 6.21 -8.36 9.88
CA LEU A 44 7.40 -7.93 9.16
C LEU A 44 7.69 -6.49 9.56
N THR A 45 8.94 -6.22 9.90
CA THR A 45 9.46 -4.86 9.96
C THR A 45 10.38 -4.63 8.80
N HIS A 46 10.44 -3.38 8.34
CA HIS A 46 11.54 -2.96 7.47
C HIS A 46 12.89 -3.29 8.11
N ALA A 47 13.83 -3.77 7.29
CA ALA A 47 15.14 -4.21 7.77
C ALA A 47 16.00 -2.98 8.16
N PRO A 48 16.70 -3.00 9.31
CA PRO A 48 17.67 -1.98 9.63
C PRO A 48 18.76 -1.96 8.54
N GLY A 49 19.11 -0.76 8.07
CA GLY A 49 20.08 -0.57 6.97
C GLY A 49 19.48 -0.04 5.66
N GLN A 50 18.16 0.14 5.60
CA GLN A 50 17.50 0.83 4.49
C GLN A 50 17.59 2.36 4.58
N SER A 51 18.48 2.91 5.42
CA SER A 51 18.72 4.37 5.55
C SER A 51 19.06 5.07 4.23
N ALA A 52 19.49 4.31 3.22
CA ALA A 52 19.66 4.79 1.85
C ALA A 52 18.35 5.30 1.23
N TYR A 53 17.21 4.75 1.65
CA TYR A 53 15.87 5.17 1.24
C TYR A 53 15.32 6.34 2.05
N ASN A 54 15.90 6.69 3.21
CA ASN A 54 15.48 7.87 3.98
C ASN A 54 15.60 9.16 3.17
N ALA A 55 16.53 9.24 2.22
CA ALA A 55 16.63 10.38 1.31
C ALA A 55 15.47 10.44 0.30
N VAL A 56 14.99 9.27 -0.14
CA VAL A 56 13.80 9.14 -0.99
C VAL A 56 12.55 9.45 -0.19
N GLU A 57 12.38 8.87 0.99
CA GLU A 57 11.26 9.15 1.91
C GLU A 57 11.17 10.63 2.26
N ARG A 58 12.28 11.29 2.60
CA ARG A 58 12.29 12.74 2.87
C ARG A 58 11.99 13.60 1.66
N ARG A 59 12.30 13.13 0.44
CA ARG A 59 11.93 13.83 -0.81
C ARG A 59 10.46 13.60 -1.18
N MET A 60 9.92 12.43 -0.82
CA MET A 60 8.51 12.09 -0.95
C MET A 60 7.63 12.80 0.08
N ALA A 61 8.16 13.09 1.28
CA ALA A 61 7.37 13.63 2.38
C ALA A 61 6.64 14.96 2.04
N PRO A 62 7.28 15.98 1.40
CA PRO A 62 6.58 17.18 0.96
C PRO A 62 5.49 16.88 -0.07
N LEU A 63 5.80 16.02 -1.05
CA LEU A 63 4.86 15.60 -2.10
C LEU A 63 3.66 14.85 -1.54
N SER A 64 3.85 14.07 -0.48
CA SER A 64 2.78 13.27 0.12
C SER A 64 1.65 14.12 0.70
N HIS A 65 1.94 15.35 1.15
CA HIS A 65 0.91 16.29 1.60
C HIS A 65 0.07 16.80 0.42
N ASP A 66 0.72 17.23 -0.66
CA ASP A 66 0.04 17.83 -1.80
C ASP A 66 -0.70 16.79 -2.66
N LEU A 67 -0.23 15.54 -2.62
CA LEU A 67 -0.89 14.39 -3.23
C LEU A 67 -2.00 13.79 -2.34
N ALA A 68 -2.11 14.20 -1.08
CA ALA A 68 -3.12 13.65 -0.17
C ALA A 68 -4.53 14.04 -0.63
N GLY A 69 -5.36 13.04 -0.93
CA GLY A 69 -6.73 13.25 -1.40
C GLY A 69 -6.84 13.65 -2.87
N LEU A 70 -5.73 13.64 -3.63
CA LEU A 70 -5.77 13.82 -5.07
C LEU A 70 -6.51 12.63 -5.72
N ILE A 71 -7.52 12.94 -6.51
CA ILE A 71 -8.26 11.96 -7.31
C ILE A 71 -7.85 12.16 -8.77
N LEU A 72 -7.29 11.12 -9.38
CA LEU A 72 -6.98 11.08 -10.81
C LEU A 72 -7.99 10.18 -11.51
N PRO A 73 -9.01 10.74 -12.19
CA PRO A 73 -9.98 9.94 -12.92
C PRO A 73 -9.31 9.22 -14.07
N HIS A 74 -9.45 7.89 -14.12
CA HIS A 74 -8.94 7.08 -15.23
C HIS A 74 -9.70 7.26 -16.55
N ASP A 75 -10.85 7.94 -16.51
CA ASP A 75 -11.84 8.05 -17.57
C ASP A 75 -12.31 9.50 -17.77
N HIS A 76 -11.42 10.47 -17.58
CA HIS A 76 -11.72 11.90 -17.71
C HIS A 76 -12.47 12.27 -19.01
N PHE A 77 -12.15 11.59 -20.13
CA PHE A 77 -12.80 11.75 -21.43
C PHE A 77 -13.77 10.61 -21.80
N GLY A 78 -14.12 9.75 -20.83
CA GLY A 78 -14.93 8.56 -21.01
C GLY A 78 -14.15 7.27 -20.76
N SER A 79 -14.90 6.18 -20.56
CA SER A 79 -14.34 4.86 -20.30
C SER A 79 -13.71 4.27 -21.57
N HIS A 80 -12.44 3.88 -21.45
CA HIS A 80 -11.70 3.11 -22.45
C HIS A 80 -11.70 1.60 -22.13
N LEU A 81 -12.41 1.20 -21.07
CA LEU A 81 -12.42 -0.16 -20.52
C LEU A 81 -13.76 -0.86 -20.76
N ASN A 82 -13.71 -2.18 -20.96
CA ASN A 82 -14.90 -3.05 -20.93
C ASN A 82 -15.32 -3.41 -19.50
N SER A 83 -16.39 -4.21 -19.36
CA SER A 83 -16.89 -4.71 -18.07
C SER A 83 -15.92 -5.61 -17.31
N SER A 84 -14.89 -6.14 -17.98
CA SER A 84 -13.82 -6.95 -17.38
C SER A 84 -12.57 -6.12 -17.04
N GLY A 85 -12.59 -4.80 -17.31
CA GLY A 85 -11.46 -3.90 -17.06
C GLY A 85 -10.35 -3.98 -18.12
N GLU A 86 -10.63 -4.54 -19.30
CA GLU A 86 -9.66 -4.58 -20.40
C GLU A 86 -9.82 -3.37 -21.32
N THR A 87 -8.70 -2.83 -21.80
CA THR A 87 -8.69 -1.73 -22.78
C THR A 87 -9.35 -2.15 -24.08
N ILE A 88 -10.42 -1.46 -24.45
CA ILE A 88 -11.09 -1.56 -25.75
C ILE A 88 -10.77 -0.39 -26.67
N ASP A 89 -10.30 0.74 -26.11
CA ASP A 89 -9.85 1.91 -26.88
C ASP A 89 -8.46 2.39 -26.39
N PRO A 90 -7.38 1.88 -27.02
CA PRO A 90 -6.01 2.25 -26.65
C PRO A 90 -5.66 3.72 -26.92
N VAL A 91 -6.39 4.39 -27.81
CA VAL A 91 -6.16 5.82 -28.10
C VAL A 91 -6.75 6.65 -26.98
N LEU A 92 -7.99 6.35 -26.58
CA LEU A 92 -8.65 7.00 -25.46
C LEU A 92 -7.93 6.75 -24.13
N GLU A 93 -7.40 5.54 -23.91
CA GLU A 93 -6.55 5.22 -22.75
C GLU A 93 -5.35 6.18 -22.65
N LYS A 94 -4.61 6.37 -23.76
CA LYS A 94 -3.45 7.27 -23.79
C LYS A 94 -3.81 8.72 -23.48
N ILE A 95 -4.95 9.19 -23.99
CA ILE A 95 -5.41 10.57 -23.77
C ILE A 95 -5.83 10.76 -22.30
N ASN A 96 -6.56 9.80 -21.71
CA ASN A 96 -6.91 9.82 -20.29
C ASN A 96 -5.65 9.76 -19.40
N PHE A 97 -4.69 8.90 -19.75
CA PHE A 97 -3.43 8.79 -19.01
C PHE A 97 -2.61 10.08 -19.09
N GLN A 98 -2.52 10.70 -20.27
CA GLN A 98 -1.89 12.01 -20.42
C GLN A 98 -2.55 13.04 -19.50
N LYS A 99 -3.89 13.07 -19.45
CA LYS A 99 -4.62 14.04 -18.61
C LYS A 99 -4.35 13.85 -17.13
N ALA A 100 -4.29 12.60 -16.65
CA ALA A 100 -3.87 12.31 -15.28
C ALA A 100 -2.45 12.84 -14.99
N GLY A 101 -1.54 12.71 -15.94
CA GLY A 101 -0.18 13.26 -15.85
C GLY A 101 -0.14 14.79 -15.83
N GLU A 102 -0.99 15.46 -16.63
CA GLU A 102 -1.13 16.93 -16.60
C GLU A 102 -1.63 17.41 -15.24
N VAL A 103 -2.66 16.76 -14.68
CA VAL A 103 -3.18 17.09 -13.34
C VAL A 103 -2.10 16.89 -12.28
N LEU A 104 -1.31 15.82 -12.39
CA LEU A 104 -0.21 15.55 -11.47
C LEU A 104 0.92 16.57 -11.58
N ALA A 105 1.18 17.11 -12.77
CA ALA A 105 2.22 18.11 -13.00
C ALA A 105 1.84 19.52 -12.48
N GLU A 106 0.57 19.75 -12.17
CA GLU A 106 0.05 20.98 -11.56
C GLU A 106 0.06 20.95 -10.02
N VAL A 107 0.43 19.81 -9.42
CA VAL A 107 0.64 19.63 -7.97
C VAL A 107 2.09 19.90 -7.60
#